data_AF-A0A0N7KTY9-F1
#
_entry.id   AF-A0A0N7KTY9-F1
#
_cell.length_a   1.000
_cell.length_b   1.000
_cell.length_c   1.000
_cell.angle_alpha   90.00
_cell.angle_beta   90.00
_cell.angle_gamma   90.00
#
_symmetry.space_group_name_H-M   'P 1'
#
loop_
_entity.id
_entity.type
_entity.pdbx_description
1 polymer ?
#
loop_
_entity_poly.entity_id
_entity_poly.type
_entity_poly.pdbx_seq_one_letter_code
_entity_poly.pdbx_strand_id
1 'polypeptide(L)'
;MAFNDDEKPATTPIPNGGSKQGLVTMNIPTYSKKDVALTADSVTAVVEIKATSSTAVREGLDLVAVVDVSGSMRGHKIESVKKALQFVIMKLTPVDRLSIVTFESSAKRLTKLRAMTQDFRGELDGIVKSLIANGGTDIKAGLDLGLAVLADRVFTESRTANIFLMSDGKLEGKTSGDPTQVNPGEVSVYTFGFGHGTDHQVCMYNC
;
A
#
# COMPACT_ATOMS: atom_id res chain seq x y z
N MET A 1 5.64 7.79 -18.82
CA MET A 1 6.78 8.50 -18.18
C MET A 1 7.53 7.45 -17.38
N ALA A 2 8.86 7.41 -17.44
CA ALA A 2 9.64 6.48 -16.61
C ALA A 2 9.76 7.05 -15.18
N PHE A 3 9.70 6.19 -14.16
CA PHE A 3 9.81 6.57 -12.74
C PHE A 3 11.09 6.02 -12.08
N ASN A 4 12.12 5.75 -12.89
CA ASN A 4 13.44 5.26 -12.49
C ASN A 4 14.34 6.35 -11.86
N ASP A 5 13.72 7.28 -11.15
CA ASP A 5 14.35 8.44 -10.53
C ASP A 5 14.29 8.37 -9.00
N ASP A 6 14.22 7.16 -8.45
CA ASP A 6 14.19 6.90 -7.02
C ASP A 6 15.53 7.18 -6.35
N GLU A 7 15.47 7.76 -5.15
CA GLU A 7 16.67 8.08 -4.39
C GLU A 7 17.29 6.81 -3.80
N LYS A 8 18.63 6.69 -3.90
CA LYS A 8 19.38 5.62 -3.24
C LYS A 8 19.18 5.76 -1.72
N PRO A 9 18.64 4.74 -1.03
CA PRO A 9 18.49 4.79 0.42
C PRO A 9 19.84 5.03 1.11
N ALA A 10 19.82 5.69 2.27
CA ALA A 10 21.01 5.82 3.10
C ALA A 10 21.48 4.41 3.53
N THR A 11 22.52 3.91 2.85
CA THR A 11 23.14 2.62 3.16
C THR A 11 23.83 2.71 4.52
N THR A 12 23.25 2.16 5.58
CA THR A 12 24.07 1.45 6.56
C THR A 12 24.28 0.04 6.00
N PRO A 13 25.50 -0.34 5.59
CA PRO A 13 25.77 -1.74 5.29
C PRO A 13 25.71 -2.51 6.61
N ILE A 14 24.53 -3.00 6.97
CA ILE A 14 24.43 -4.10 7.92
C ILE A 14 24.68 -5.34 7.06
N PRO A 15 25.69 -6.16 7.36
CA PRO A 15 25.91 -7.39 6.62
C PRO A 15 24.63 -8.22 6.72
N ASN A 16 23.97 -8.48 5.59
CA ASN A 16 22.94 -9.51 5.49
C ASN A 16 23.64 -10.88 5.68
N GLY A 17 23.96 -11.20 6.94
CA GLY A 17 24.23 -12.56 7.39
C GLY A 17 22.93 -13.29 7.79
N GLY A 18 21.79 -12.62 7.69
CA GLY A 18 20.47 -13.25 7.82
C GLY A 18 20.15 -14.07 6.59
N SER A 19 19.91 -15.36 6.78
CA SER A 19 19.35 -16.23 5.74
C SER A 19 18.06 -15.61 5.18
N LYS A 20 17.94 -15.50 3.85
CA LYS A 20 16.67 -15.22 3.16
C LYS A 20 15.60 -16.30 3.39
N GLN A 21 15.97 -17.41 4.04
CA GLN A 21 15.07 -18.46 4.49
C GLN A 21 14.73 -18.23 5.96
N GLY A 22 13.64 -17.51 6.22
CA GLY A 22 12.98 -17.57 7.52
C GLY A 22 12.33 -18.94 7.68
N LEU A 23 12.48 -19.57 8.84
CA LEU A 23 11.71 -20.78 9.13
C LEU A 23 10.25 -20.37 9.34
N VAL A 24 9.42 -20.74 8.38
CA VAL A 24 7.96 -20.69 8.51
C VAL A 24 7.51 -22.09 8.89
N THR A 25 7.01 -22.25 10.11
CA THR A 25 6.39 -23.51 10.50
C THR A 25 4.92 -23.45 10.12
N MET A 26 4.53 -24.29 9.15
CA MET A 26 3.13 -24.54 8.82
C MET A 26 2.69 -25.82 9.53
N ASN A 27 1.79 -25.69 10.50
CA ASN A 27 1.14 -26.85 11.11
C ASN A 27 -0.02 -27.27 10.20
N ILE A 28 0.20 -28.27 9.36
CA ILE A 28 -0.86 -28.87 8.54
C ILE A 28 -1.52 -29.97 9.40
N PRO A 29 -2.78 -29.80 9.85
CA PRO A 29 -3.45 -30.86 10.60
C PRO A 29 -3.63 -32.09 9.70
N THR A 30 -3.04 -33.22 10.07
CA THR A 30 -3.31 -34.50 9.42
C THR A 30 -4.67 -35.01 9.88
N TYR A 31 -5.66 -34.97 8.99
CA TYR A 31 -6.97 -35.58 9.23
C TYR A 31 -6.99 -37.00 8.67
N SER A 32 -7.35 -37.98 9.50
CA SER A 32 -7.57 -39.37 9.09
C SER A 32 -8.95 -39.81 9.56
N LYS A 33 -9.81 -40.21 8.62
CA LYS A 33 -11.16 -40.73 8.88
C LYS A 33 -11.13 -42.25 8.66
N LYS A 34 -11.54 -43.02 9.66
CA LYS A 34 -11.52 -44.50 9.61
C LYS A 34 -12.46 -45.09 8.55
N ASP A 35 -13.53 -44.38 8.20
CA ASP A 35 -14.53 -44.78 7.22
C ASP A 35 -14.65 -43.69 6.14
N VAL A 36 -13.86 -43.81 5.08
CA VAL A 36 -13.95 -42.95 3.90
C VAL A 36 -15.09 -43.48 3.03
N ALA A 37 -16.21 -42.75 2.98
CA ALA A 37 -17.27 -43.05 2.02
C ALA A 37 -16.72 -42.88 0.59
N LEU A 38 -17.13 -43.73 -0.36
CA LEU A 38 -16.73 -43.68 -1.78
C LEU A 38 -17.29 -42.45 -2.54
N THR A 39 -17.76 -41.42 -1.83
CA THR A 39 -18.34 -40.20 -2.36
C THR A 39 -17.49 -38.99 -1.95
N ALA A 40 -17.47 -37.95 -2.76
CA ALA A 40 -16.73 -36.73 -2.46
C ALA A 40 -17.11 -36.17 -1.07
N ASP A 41 -16.12 -35.94 -0.22
CA ASP A 41 -16.25 -35.36 1.13
C ASP A 41 -15.45 -34.05 1.17
N SER A 42 -16.02 -32.99 1.74
CA SER A 42 -15.36 -31.69 1.84
C SER A 42 -14.69 -31.55 3.20
N VAL A 43 -13.38 -31.32 3.22
CA VAL A 43 -12.62 -31.11 4.45
C VAL A 43 -12.15 -29.66 4.52
N THR A 44 -12.49 -28.98 5.62
CA THR A 44 -12.01 -27.64 5.93
C THR A 44 -10.80 -27.75 6.86
N ALA A 45 -9.67 -27.14 6.47
CA ALA A 45 -8.48 -27.07 7.31
C ALA A 45 -8.17 -25.61 7.68
N VAL A 46 -7.73 -25.41 8.93
CA VAL A 46 -7.16 -24.14 9.39
C VAL A 46 -5.64 -24.27 9.35
N VAL A 47 -4.97 -23.37 8.63
CA VAL A 47 -3.52 -23.30 8.59
C VAL A 47 -3.06 -22.14 9.48
N GLU A 48 -2.30 -22.45 10.51
CA GLU A 48 -1.60 -21.43 11.31
C GLU A 48 -0.17 -21.30 10.79
N ILE A 49 0.20 -20.08 10.38
CA ILE A 49 1.53 -19.75 9.88
C ILE A 49 2.24 -18.97 10.97
N LYS A 50 3.27 -19.56 11.60
CA LYS A 50 4.13 -18.87 12.56
C LYS A 50 5.43 -18.50 11.88
N ALA A 51 5.63 -17.21 11.68
CA ALA A 51 6.95 -16.66 11.39
C ALA A 51 7.70 -16.47 12.71
N THR A 52 8.79 -17.19 12.89
CA THR A 52 9.74 -16.89 13.96
C THR A 52 10.39 -15.57 13.59
N SER A 53 10.09 -14.50 14.33
CA SER A 53 10.74 -13.20 14.12
C SER A 53 12.24 -13.39 14.27
N SER A 54 12.94 -13.47 13.15
CA SER A 54 14.37 -13.25 13.15
C SER A 54 14.57 -11.84 13.70
N THR A 55 15.47 -11.65 14.64
CA THR A 55 15.95 -10.32 15.06
C THR A 55 16.70 -9.60 13.91
N ALA A 56 16.65 -10.14 12.69
CA ALA A 56 17.15 -9.53 11.47
C ALA A 56 16.35 -8.27 11.11
N VAL A 57 17.12 -7.19 10.99
CA VAL A 57 16.86 -5.88 10.38
C VAL A 57 15.56 -5.83 9.56
N ARG A 58 14.64 -4.95 9.96
CA ARG A 58 13.45 -4.61 9.17
C ARG A 58 13.88 -4.15 7.78
N GLU A 59 13.40 -4.84 6.75
CA GLU A 59 13.56 -4.44 5.35
C GLU A 59 13.03 -3.02 5.14
N GLY A 60 13.69 -2.26 4.25
CA GLY A 60 13.24 -0.91 3.96
C GLY A 60 11.86 -0.93 3.31
N LEU A 61 10.98 -0.01 3.68
CA LEU A 61 9.67 0.10 3.04
C LEU A 61 9.72 1.10 1.88
N ASP A 62 9.22 0.71 0.72
CA ASP A 62 8.82 1.63 -0.34
C ASP A 62 7.32 1.78 -0.35
N LEU A 63 6.88 2.96 0.06
CA LEU A 63 5.47 3.27 0.14
C LEU A 63 5.07 4.26 -0.96
N VAL A 64 4.01 3.93 -1.69
CA VAL A 64 3.29 4.91 -2.50
C VAL A 64 1.93 5.20 -1.86
N ALA A 65 1.73 6.43 -1.40
CA ALA A 65 0.42 6.87 -0.95
C ALA A 65 -0.37 7.35 -2.17
N VAL A 66 -1.42 6.63 -2.53
CA VAL A 66 -2.36 6.94 -3.61
C VAL A 66 -3.58 7.60 -2.99
N VAL A 67 -3.73 8.90 -3.20
CA VAL A 67 -4.64 9.77 -2.45
C VAL A 67 -5.74 10.31 -3.33
N ASP A 68 -6.98 10.04 -2.95
CA ASP A 68 -8.17 10.62 -3.56
C ASP A 68 -8.27 12.09 -3.20
N VAL A 69 -8.25 12.94 -4.23
CA VAL A 69 -8.48 14.38 -4.12
C VAL A 69 -9.71 14.80 -4.93
N SER A 70 -10.65 13.88 -5.18
CA SER A 70 -11.91 14.16 -5.87
C SER A 70 -12.78 15.18 -5.12
N GLY A 71 -13.77 15.77 -5.80
CA GLY A 71 -14.69 16.72 -5.19
C GLY A 71 -15.45 16.19 -3.97
N SER A 72 -15.68 14.87 -3.89
CA SER A 72 -16.35 14.20 -2.76
C SER A 72 -15.55 14.27 -1.45
N MET A 73 -14.23 14.48 -1.54
CA MET A 73 -13.27 14.56 -0.43
C MET A 73 -13.25 15.94 0.26
N ARG A 74 -13.99 16.93 -0.23
CA ARG A 74 -14.03 18.28 0.35
C ARG A 74 -14.44 18.28 1.83
N GLY A 75 -13.95 19.28 2.56
CA GLY A 75 -14.25 19.46 3.99
C GLY A 75 -13.47 18.50 4.89
N HIS A 76 -14.15 17.80 5.80
CA HIS A 76 -13.51 17.00 6.85
C HIS A 76 -12.78 15.74 6.35
N LYS A 77 -13.12 15.22 5.16
CA LYS A 77 -12.50 14.01 4.60
C LYS A 77 -11.06 14.28 4.17
N ILE A 78 -10.83 15.32 3.37
CA ILE A 78 -9.46 15.71 2.96
C ILE A 78 -8.61 16.11 4.16
N GLU A 79 -9.19 16.77 5.17
CA GLU A 79 -8.47 17.09 6.41
C GLU A 79 -8.11 15.83 7.22
N SER A 80 -8.96 14.80 7.21
CA SER A 80 -8.63 13.49 7.80
C SER A 80 -7.53 12.76 7.03
N VAL A 81 -7.55 12.82 5.70
CA VAL A 81 -6.48 12.29 4.84
C VAL A 81 -5.16 12.99 5.13
N LYS A 82 -5.15 14.33 5.23
CA LYS A 82 -3.95 15.10 5.58
C LYS A 82 -3.36 14.66 6.91
N LYS A 83 -4.19 14.48 7.94
CA LYS A 83 -3.76 13.97 9.26
C LYS A 83 -3.21 12.54 9.17
N ALA A 84 -3.84 11.66 8.39
CA ALA A 84 -3.37 10.30 8.19
C ALA A 84 -2.01 10.28 7.47
N LEU A 85 -1.83 11.09 6.42
CA LEU A 85 -0.56 11.25 5.73
C LEU A 85 0.53 11.80 6.64
N GLN A 86 0.22 12.82 7.45
CA GLN A 86 1.16 13.36 8.45
C GLN A 86 1.57 12.28 9.47
N PHE A 87 0.64 11.43 9.89
CA PHE A 87 0.95 10.30 10.76
C PHE A 87 1.88 9.29 10.08
N VAL A 88 1.62 8.94 8.83
CA VAL A 88 2.51 8.06 8.03
C VAL A 88 3.91 8.69 7.93
N ILE A 89 3.99 9.97 7.53
CA ILE A 89 5.24 10.72 7.41
C ILE A 89 6.02 10.70 8.72
N MET A 90 5.35 10.82 9.87
CA MET A 90 5.98 10.74 11.20
C MET A 90 6.50 9.34 11.53
N LYS A 91 5.78 8.28 11.13
CA LYS A 91 6.11 6.89 11.49
C LYS A 91 7.15 6.23 10.59
N LEU A 92 7.31 6.69 9.36
CA LEU A 92 8.38 6.19 8.49
C LEU A 92 9.76 6.57 9.05
N THR A 93 10.74 5.69 8.87
CA THR A 93 12.14 5.86 9.28
C THR A 93 13.00 6.37 8.10
N PRO A 94 14.20 6.91 8.30
CA PRO A 94 15.08 7.35 7.20
C PRO A 94 15.47 6.26 6.19
N VAL A 95 15.30 4.97 6.53
CA VAL A 95 15.52 3.82 5.63
C VAL A 95 14.34 3.61 4.67
N ASP A 96 13.16 4.09 5.04
CA ASP A 96 11.94 3.99 4.24
C ASP A 96 11.88 5.10 3.18
N ARG A 97 11.19 4.83 2.08
CA ARG A 97 10.92 5.78 1.01
C ARG A 97 9.43 6.01 0.83
N LEU A 98 9.06 7.24 0.49
CA LEU A 98 7.68 7.64 0.23
C LEU A 98 7.55 8.36 -1.11
N SER A 99 6.52 8.02 -1.88
CA SER A 99 6.02 8.78 -3.02
C SER A 99 4.55 9.10 -2.77
N ILE A 100 4.09 10.31 -3.11
CA ILE A 100 2.66 10.66 -3.09
C ILE A 100 2.15 10.73 -4.53
N VAL A 101 1.08 9.99 -4.80
CA VAL A 101 0.28 10.04 -6.01
C VAL A 101 -1.10 10.54 -5.62
N THR A 102 -1.63 11.54 -6.32
CA THR A 102 -3.01 11.98 -6.16
C THR A 102 -3.83 11.58 -7.37
N PHE A 103 -5.11 11.32 -7.18
CA PHE A 103 -6.04 11.13 -8.28
C PHE A 103 -7.35 11.89 -8.05
N GLU A 104 -7.85 12.45 -9.14
CA GLU A 104 -9.22 12.97 -9.28
C GLU A 104 -9.77 12.40 -10.59
N SER A 105 -10.02 13.21 -11.62
CA SER A 105 -10.30 12.73 -12.98
C SER A 105 -9.07 12.17 -13.72
N SER A 106 -7.87 12.36 -13.17
CA SER A 106 -6.61 11.78 -13.65
C SER A 106 -5.65 11.61 -12.48
N ALA A 107 -4.63 10.79 -12.66
CA ALA A 107 -3.61 10.57 -11.64
C ALA A 107 -2.35 11.41 -11.89
N LYS A 108 -1.77 11.95 -10.82
CA LYS A 108 -0.54 12.74 -10.84
C LYS A 108 0.39 12.33 -9.70
N ARG A 109 1.67 12.13 -10.01
CA ARG A 109 2.73 11.94 -9.02
C ARG A 109 3.16 13.31 -8.49
N LEU A 110 3.04 13.53 -7.19
CA LEU A 110 3.42 14.79 -6.53
C LEU A 110 4.89 14.79 -6.10
N THR A 111 5.42 13.63 -5.69
CA THR A 111 6.82 13.49 -5.26
C THR A 111 7.47 12.29 -5.91
N LYS A 112 8.80 12.35 -6.04
CA LYS A 112 9.60 11.17 -6.36
C LYS A 112 9.61 10.19 -5.19
N LEU A 113 9.94 8.92 -5.45
CA LEU A 113 10.15 7.94 -4.39
C LEU A 113 11.49 8.23 -3.71
N ARG A 114 11.43 8.87 -2.54
CA ARG A 114 12.62 9.40 -1.86
C ARG A 114 12.70 8.95 -0.41
N ALA A 115 13.93 8.87 0.10
CA ALA A 115 14.20 8.48 1.49
C ALA A 115 13.62 9.52 2.45
N MET A 116 13.10 9.07 3.59
CA MET A 116 12.42 9.92 4.58
C MET A 116 13.40 10.72 5.46
N THR A 117 14.22 11.54 4.82
CA THR A 117 15.13 12.52 5.43
C THR A 117 14.35 13.65 6.11
N GLN A 118 15.01 14.41 6.98
CA GLN A 118 14.37 15.54 7.66
C GLN A 118 13.90 16.61 6.67
N ASP A 119 14.69 16.90 5.64
CA ASP A 119 14.34 17.88 4.60
C ASP A 119 13.13 17.41 3.79
N PHE A 120 13.11 16.14 3.38
CA PHE A 120 11.98 15.60 2.62
C PHE A 120 10.69 15.56 3.45
N ARG A 121 10.77 15.35 4.77
CA ARG A 121 9.60 15.46 5.66
C ARG A 121 9.02 16.88 5.67
N GLY A 122 9.87 17.91 5.66
CA GLY A 122 9.43 19.31 5.55
C GLY A 122 8.74 19.61 4.22
N GLU A 123 9.31 19.11 3.11
CA GLU A 123 8.71 19.21 1.78
C GLU A 123 7.34 18.52 1.72
N LEU A 124 7.26 17.30 2.24
CA LEU A 124 6.02 16.51 2.28
C LEU A 124 4.93 17.18 3.13
N ASP A 125 5.27 17.80 4.25
CA ASP A 125 4.28 18.54 5.06
C ASP A 125 3.66 19.70 4.28
N GLY A 126 4.46 20.44 3.50
CA GLY A 126 3.98 21.48 2.58
C GLY A 126 3.05 20.91 1.50
N ILE A 127 3.45 19.80 0.88
CA ILE A 127 2.65 19.12 -0.15
C ILE A 127 1.31 18.64 0.42
N VAL A 128 1.33 17.96 1.57
CA VAL A 128 0.13 17.45 2.24
C VAL A 128 -0.82 18.60 2.61
N LYS A 129 -0.30 19.70 3.17
CA LYS A 129 -1.12 20.89 3.49
C LYS A 129 -1.76 21.50 2.23
N SER A 130 -1.07 21.44 1.09
CA SER A 130 -1.53 21.97 -0.20
C SER A 130 -2.57 21.12 -0.93
N LEU A 131 -2.90 19.92 -0.42
CA LEU A 131 -3.91 19.06 -1.04
C LEU A 131 -5.29 19.74 -1.01
N ILE A 132 -5.91 19.86 -2.19
CA ILE A 132 -7.22 20.47 -2.40
C ILE A 132 -8.10 19.47 -3.15
N ALA A 133 -9.31 19.27 -2.65
CA ALA A 133 -10.28 18.36 -3.21
C ALA A 133 -11.08 19.00 -4.37
N ASN A 134 -10.95 18.44 -5.57
CA ASN A 134 -11.62 18.91 -6.78
C ASN A 134 -11.80 17.77 -7.82
N GLY A 135 -12.59 18.02 -8.87
CA GLY A 135 -12.73 17.07 -9.98
C GLY A 135 -13.55 15.81 -9.65
N GLY A 136 -13.46 14.81 -10.54
CA GLY A 136 -14.11 13.51 -10.39
C GLY A 136 -13.22 12.48 -9.71
N THR A 137 -13.53 11.20 -9.87
CA THR A 137 -12.80 10.08 -9.25
C THR A 137 -12.34 9.06 -10.28
N ASP A 138 -11.05 8.74 -10.31
CA ASP A 138 -10.43 7.73 -11.16
C ASP A 138 -9.42 6.90 -10.37
N ILE A 139 -9.96 5.96 -9.60
CA ILE A 139 -9.18 5.06 -8.73
C ILE A 139 -8.21 4.21 -9.55
N LYS A 140 -8.64 3.73 -10.73
CA LYS A 140 -7.81 2.90 -11.61
C LYS A 140 -6.56 3.66 -12.04
N ALA A 141 -6.70 4.89 -12.52
CA ALA A 141 -5.55 5.71 -12.90
C ALA A 141 -4.59 5.95 -11.72
N GLY A 142 -5.12 6.17 -10.52
CA GLY A 142 -4.33 6.33 -9.30
C GLY A 142 -3.50 5.09 -8.97
N LEU A 143 -4.12 3.92 -9.01
CA LEU A 143 -3.46 2.64 -8.75
C LEU A 143 -2.45 2.26 -9.83
N ASP A 144 -2.79 2.41 -11.11
CA ASP A 144 -1.88 2.15 -12.23
C ASP A 144 -0.62 3.02 -12.11
N LEU A 145 -0.77 4.31 -11.80
CA LEU A 145 0.36 5.21 -11.61
C LEU A 145 1.19 4.83 -10.37
N GLY A 146 0.54 4.47 -9.26
CA GLY A 146 1.23 4.03 -8.06
C GLY A 146 2.04 2.74 -8.27
N LEU A 147 1.46 1.78 -8.99
CA LEU A 147 2.14 0.55 -9.38
C LEU A 147 3.28 0.82 -10.35
N ALA A 148 3.11 1.71 -11.33
CA ALA A 148 4.18 2.09 -12.26
C ALA A 148 5.37 2.71 -11.53
N VAL A 149 5.14 3.55 -10.51
CA VAL A 149 6.21 4.10 -9.67
C VAL A 149 6.99 3.01 -8.93
N LEU A 150 6.31 1.94 -8.47
CA LEU A 150 6.96 0.82 -7.79
C LEU A 150 7.62 -0.17 -8.77
N ALA A 151 7.10 -0.31 -9.99
CA ALA A 151 7.65 -1.17 -11.02
C ALA A 151 8.98 -0.63 -11.57
N ASP A 152 9.10 0.69 -11.70
CA ASP A 152 10.27 1.37 -12.29
C ASP A 152 11.42 1.63 -11.30
N ARG A 153 11.35 1.12 -10.07
CA ARG A 153 12.39 1.35 -9.05
C ARG A 153 13.74 0.78 -9.46
N VAL A 154 14.80 1.54 -9.24
CA VAL A 154 16.19 1.12 -9.46
C VAL A 154 16.73 0.36 -8.26
N PHE A 155 16.38 0.75 -7.03
CA PHE A 155 16.88 0.11 -5.80
C PHE A 155 15.81 -0.75 -5.14
N THR A 156 15.83 -2.07 -5.34
CA THR A 156 14.79 -3.00 -4.85
C THR A 156 15.27 -4.03 -3.82
N GLU A 157 16.58 -4.18 -3.61
CA GLU A 157 17.14 -5.20 -2.72
C GLU A 157 16.80 -4.95 -1.24
N SER A 158 16.30 -5.98 -0.54
CA SER A 158 15.91 -5.93 0.88
C SER A 158 14.90 -4.82 1.19
N ARG A 159 13.92 -4.65 0.29
CA ARG A 159 12.83 -3.69 0.42
C ARG A 159 11.48 -4.31 0.08
N THR A 160 10.45 -3.89 0.81
CA THR A 160 9.05 -4.26 0.53
C THR A 160 8.34 -3.12 -0.19
N ALA A 161 7.38 -3.47 -1.07
CA ALA A 161 6.66 -2.54 -1.93
C ALA A 161 5.19 -2.49 -1.55
N ASN A 162 4.72 -1.34 -1.04
CA ASN A 162 3.35 -1.18 -0.59
C ASN A 162 2.68 0.04 -1.22
N ILE A 163 1.38 -0.08 -1.45
CA ILE A 163 0.50 1.04 -1.80
C ILE A 163 -0.48 1.27 -0.66
N PHE A 164 -0.62 2.52 -0.23
CA PHE A 164 -1.74 2.95 0.62
C PHE A 164 -2.74 3.72 -0.25
N LEU A 165 -3.89 3.13 -0.53
CA LEU A 165 -5.00 3.78 -1.21
C LEU A 165 -5.87 4.50 -0.17
N MET A 166 -6.04 5.80 -0.29
CA MET A 166 -6.83 6.64 0.62
C MET A 166 -7.99 7.28 -0.16
N SER A 167 -9.22 6.82 0.04
CA SER A 167 -10.39 7.27 -0.73
C SER A 167 -11.67 7.25 0.11
N ASP A 168 -12.73 7.96 -0.30
CA ASP A 168 -14.06 7.80 0.28
C ASP A 168 -14.91 6.71 -0.40
N GLY A 169 -14.34 6.01 -1.40
CA GLY A 169 -14.99 4.92 -2.12
C GLY A 169 -16.09 5.38 -3.09
N LYS A 170 -16.30 6.70 -3.25
CA LYS A 170 -17.30 7.22 -4.18
C LYS A 170 -16.71 7.38 -5.57
N LEU A 171 -17.24 6.61 -6.51
CA LEU A 171 -17.00 6.85 -7.94
C LEU A 171 -17.91 8.00 -8.38
N GLU A 172 -17.36 9.20 -8.49
CA GLU A 172 -18.09 10.37 -9.04
C GLU A 172 -17.52 10.77 -10.41
N GLY A 173 -18.40 10.96 -11.38
CA GLY A 173 -18.04 11.31 -12.76
C GLY A 173 -17.73 10.11 -13.64
N LYS A 174 -17.14 10.36 -14.81
CA LYS A 174 -16.66 9.30 -15.71
C LYS A 174 -15.37 8.72 -15.12
N THR A 175 -15.46 7.53 -14.53
CA THR A 175 -14.28 6.73 -14.21
C THR A 175 -13.66 6.23 -15.53
N SER A 176 -12.35 6.29 -15.69
CA SER A 176 -11.70 5.79 -16.92
C SER A 176 -11.56 4.27 -16.95
N GLY A 177 -11.83 3.60 -15.82
CA GLY A 177 -11.86 2.15 -15.77
C GLY A 177 -12.29 1.60 -14.41
N ASP A 178 -12.43 0.27 -14.39
CA ASP A 178 -12.78 -0.50 -13.22
C ASP A 178 -11.52 -0.78 -12.37
N PRO A 179 -11.45 -0.33 -11.11
CA PRO A 179 -10.30 -0.57 -10.24
C PRO A 179 -10.07 -2.06 -9.95
N THR A 180 -11.07 -2.94 -10.11
CA THR A 180 -10.90 -4.40 -9.93
C THR A 180 -10.03 -5.05 -11.01
N GLN A 181 -9.81 -4.36 -12.13
CA GLN A 181 -8.96 -4.82 -13.23
C GLN A 181 -7.47 -4.51 -13.00
N VAL A 182 -7.13 -3.82 -11.92
CA VAL A 182 -5.74 -3.54 -11.57
C VAL A 182 -5.12 -4.79 -10.95
N ASN A 183 -4.07 -5.32 -11.57
CA ASN A 183 -3.26 -6.39 -11.01
C ASN A 183 -2.09 -5.80 -10.21
N PRO A 184 -2.07 -5.89 -8.87
CA PRO A 184 -0.99 -5.33 -8.07
C PRO A 184 0.31 -6.16 -8.12
N GLY A 185 0.27 -7.39 -8.66
CA GLY A 185 1.43 -8.29 -8.66
C GLY A 185 1.86 -8.65 -7.24
N GLU A 186 3.15 -8.46 -6.93
CA GLU A 186 3.72 -8.69 -5.59
C GLU A 186 3.56 -7.48 -4.64
N VAL A 187 2.99 -6.37 -5.11
CA VAL A 187 2.79 -5.16 -4.30
C VAL A 187 1.59 -5.35 -3.38
N SER A 188 1.77 -5.14 -2.09
CA SER A 188 0.64 -5.14 -1.15
C SER A 188 -0.13 -3.82 -1.24
N VAL A 189 -1.44 -3.88 -1.47
CA VAL A 189 -2.32 -2.71 -1.52
C VAL A 189 -3.18 -2.66 -0.26
N TYR A 190 -3.09 -1.59 0.51
CA TYR A 190 -3.88 -1.34 1.71
C TYR A 190 -4.84 -0.18 1.45
N THR A 191 -6.14 -0.41 1.67
CA THR A 191 -7.18 0.60 1.41
C THR A 191 -7.68 1.23 2.71
N PHE A 192 -7.78 2.55 2.73
CA PHE A 192 -8.27 3.36 3.84
C PHE A 192 -9.47 4.20 3.38
N GLY A 193 -10.63 3.94 3.97
CA GLY A 193 -11.89 4.63 3.69
C GLY A 193 -12.07 5.92 4.51
N PHE A 194 -12.45 7.03 3.86
CA PHE A 194 -12.67 8.33 4.52
C PHE A 194 -14.09 8.87 4.26
N GLY A 195 -15.05 8.68 5.17
CA GLY A 195 -16.41 9.21 5.01
C GLY A 195 -17.28 9.14 6.26
N HIS A 196 -18.39 9.89 6.27
CA HIS A 196 -19.33 9.89 7.40
C HIS A 196 -20.25 8.66 7.25
N GLY A 197 -20.08 7.67 8.14
CA GLY A 197 -20.74 6.38 8.03
C GLY A 197 -19.83 5.26 7.52
N THR A 198 -18.56 5.24 7.93
CA THR A 198 -17.76 4.00 7.90
C THR A 198 -18.37 2.98 8.86
N ASP A 199 -19.54 2.43 8.49
CA ASP A 199 -19.79 1.03 8.70
C ASP A 199 -18.71 0.29 7.91
N HIS A 200 -18.05 -0.64 8.57
CA HIS A 200 -16.87 -1.37 8.11
C HIS A 200 -17.21 -2.38 6.99
N GLN A 201 -17.96 -1.98 5.96
CA GLN A 201 -18.48 -2.91 4.95
C GLN A 201 -17.76 -2.91 3.60
N VAL A 202 -16.82 -1.98 3.35
CA VAL A 202 -15.94 -2.03 2.16
C VAL A 202 -14.65 -2.80 2.48
N CYS A 203 -14.81 -4.03 2.99
CA CYS A 203 -13.82 -5.12 2.96
C CYS A 203 -14.41 -6.45 3.51
N MET A 204 -15.72 -6.69 3.32
CA MET A 204 -16.41 -7.86 3.91
C MET A 204 -17.12 -8.76 2.88
N TYR A 205 -16.99 -8.51 1.57
CA TYR A 205 -17.53 -9.35 0.51
C TYR A 205 -16.48 -9.57 -0.59
N ASN A 206 -15.54 -10.51 -0.35
CA ASN A 206 -14.77 -11.34 -1.30
C ASN A 206 -13.40 -11.78 -0.72
N CYS A 207 -13.42 -12.48 0.41
CA CYS A 207 -12.41 -13.51 0.70
C CYS A 207 -12.90 -14.83 0.12
#